data_AF-X7RXV8-F1
#
_entry.id   AF-X7RXV8-F1
#
_cell.length_a   1.000
_cell.length_b   1.000
_cell.length_c   1.000
_cell.angle_alpha   90.00
_cell.angle_beta   90.00
_cell.angle_gamma   90.00
#
_symmetry.space_group_name_H-M   'P 1'
#
loop_
_entity.id
_entity.type
_entity.pdbx_description
1 polymer ?
#
loop_
_entity_poly.entity_id
_entity_poly.type
_entity_poly.pdbx_seq_one_letter_code
_entity_poly.pdbx_strand_id
1 'polypeptide(L)'
;MKIKITKRKEYLRIEKILKTELIIRTLIFFLIALYFFITSFIKYGILTLGMSIFCFPIIFLFYLRFILKCSYEILIIKKNLIRFYISKNYCINKSKFKNLNKKFEISNLEKIYFKEYSIWTIVRGVKYQENPYFKLHFKLKNREHSDFGLMLDNNKAKDILKEIKNFLKLNYPNISLKYKF
;
A
#
# COMPACT_ATOMS: atom_id res chain seq x y z
N MET A 1 -4.29 7.82 6.46
CA MET A 1 -3.98 7.47 5.06
C MET A 1 -4.81 8.38 4.18
N LYS A 2 -4.21 9.02 3.17
CA LYS A 2 -4.93 9.93 2.26
C LYS A 2 -5.21 9.23 0.93
N ILE A 3 -6.45 9.32 0.46
CA ILE A 3 -6.85 8.83 -0.87
C ILE A 3 -7.22 10.04 -1.71
N LYS A 4 -6.62 10.18 -2.88
CA LYS A 4 -6.95 11.24 -3.84
C LYS A 4 -7.63 10.62 -5.04
N ILE A 5 -8.87 11.03 -5.29
CA ILE A 5 -9.65 10.61 -6.46
C ILE A 5 -9.67 11.78 -7.44
N THR A 6 -9.33 11.53 -8.70
CA THR A 6 -9.42 12.50 -9.79
C THR A 6 -10.24 11.89 -10.91
N LYS A 7 -11.39 12.51 -11.20
CA LYS A 7 -12.37 12.03 -12.19
C LYS A 7 -12.53 13.07 -13.29
N ARG A 8 -12.51 12.60 -14.54
CA ARG A 8 -12.95 13.32 -15.75
C ARG A 8 -13.82 12.36 -16.56
N LYS A 9 -14.48 12.83 -17.64
CA LYS A 9 -15.42 12.03 -18.45
C LYS A 9 -14.88 10.62 -18.75
N GLU A 10 -13.68 10.50 -19.32
CA GLU A 10 -13.09 9.21 -19.73
C GLU A 10 -11.88 8.78 -18.89
N TYR A 11 -11.70 9.36 -17.70
CA TYR A 11 -10.51 9.14 -16.89
C TYR A 11 -10.85 9.08 -15.41
N LEU A 12 -10.50 7.96 -14.78
CA LEU A 12 -10.50 7.83 -13.33
C LEU A 12 -9.09 7.53 -12.85
N ARG A 13 -8.62 8.31 -11.88
CA ARG A 13 -7.37 8.08 -11.17
C ARG A 13 -7.63 8.06 -9.69
N ILE A 14 -7.17 7.00 -9.03
CA ILE A 14 -7.24 6.87 -7.57
C ILE A 14 -5.82 6.67 -7.09
N GLU A 15 -5.35 7.60 -6.25
CA GLU A 15 -4.04 7.53 -5.63
C GLU A 15 -4.17 7.27 -4.13
N LYS A 16 -3.38 6.35 -3.63
CA LYS A 16 -3.21 6.10 -2.20
C LYS A 16 -1.88 6.69 -1.74
N ILE A 17 -1.97 7.73 -0.91
CA ILE A 17 -0.84 8.48 -0.38
C ILE A 17 -0.68 8.18 1.12
N LEU A 18 0.49 7.65 1.49
CA LEU A 18 0.88 7.33 2.87
C LEU A 18 2.04 8.21 3.38
N LYS A 19 2.16 9.44 2.87
CA LYS A 19 3.29 10.34 3.20
C LYS A 19 3.36 10.65 4.70
N THR A 20 2.20 10.91 5.31
CA THR A 20 2.10 11.24 6.73
C THR A 20 2.50 10.07 7.62
N GLU A 21 2.04 8.87 7.30
CA GLU A 21 2.36 7.63 8.03
C GLU A 21 3.83 7.27 7.90
N LEU A 22 4.40 7.48 6.71
CA LEU A 22 5.82 7.27 6.46
C LEU A 22 6.68 8.19 7.35
N ILE A 23 6.31 9.47 7.45
CA ILE A 23 7.01 10.43 8.32
C ILE A 23 6.90 10.00 9.79
N ILE A 24 5.68 9.68 10.25
CA ILE A 24 5.45 9.23 11.63
C ILE A 24 6.26 7.97 11.95
N ARG A 25 6.25 6.97 11.07
CA ARG A 25 7.04 5.74 11.24
C ARG A 25 8.54 6.00 11.25
N THR A 26 9.02 6.87 10.37
CA THR A 26 10.44 7.26 10.34
C THR A 26 10.84 7.93 11.64
N LEU A 27 9.99 8.82 12.16
CA LEU A 27 10.22 9.52 13.42
C LEU A 27 10.22 8.57 14.63
N ILE A 28 9.26 7.64 14.71
CA ILE A 28 9.21 6.61 15.75
C ILE A 28 10.48 5.74 15.70
N PHE A 29 10.88 5.29 14.52
CA PHE A 29 12.10 4.49 14.37
C PHE A 29 13.33 5.27 14.82
N PHE A 30 13.44 6.54 14.45
CA PHE A 30 14.54 7.40 14.86
C PHE A 30 14.57 7.60 16.38
N LEU A 31 13.42 7.82 17.02
CA LEU A 31 13.34 7.92 18.49
C LEU A 31 13.79 6.63 19.19
N ILE A 32 13.38 5.47 18.69
CA ILE A 32 13.81 4.17 19.22
C ILE A 32 15.33 4.01 19.05
N ALA A 33 15.85 4.27 17.85
CA ALA A 33 17.27 4.17 17.57
C ALA A 33 18.09 5.14 18.45
N LEU A 34 17.61 6.37 18.63
CA LEU A 34 18.25 7.38 19.48
C LEU A 34 18.24 6.96 20.95
N TYR A 35 17.12 6.43 21.46
CA TYR A 35 17.04 5.90 22.82
C TYR A 35 18.09 4.81 23.06
N PHE A 36 18.16 3.80 22.17
CA PHE A 36 19.17 2.74 22.27
C PHE A 36 20.60 3.29 22.18
N PHE A 37 20.83 4.29 21.32
CA PHE A 37 22.13 4.93 21.18
C PHE A 37 22.56 5.65 22.47
N ILE A 38 21.69 6.49 23.04
CA ILE A 38 21.97 7.22 24.30
C ILE A 38 22.23 6.25 25.46
N THR A 39 21.36 5.25 25.64
CA THR A 39 21.52 4.26 26.71
C THR A 39 22.84 3.48 26.57
N SER A 40 23.21 3.13 25.34
CA SER A 40 24.48 2.45 25.07
C SER A 40 25.67 3.39 25.32
N PHE A 41 25.56 4.65 24.92
CA PHE A 41 26.61 5.65 25.10
C PHE A 41 26.91 5.92 26.57
N ILE A 42 25.88 6.04 27.42
CA ILE A 42 26.05 6.20 28.87
C ILE A 42 26.80 4.99 29.47
N LYS A 43 26.54 3.78 28.97
CA LYS A 43 27.11 2.54 29.53
C LYS A 43 28.51 2.20 29.01
N TYR A 44 28.78 2.44 27.73
CA TYR A 44 30.01 1.98 27.05
C TYR A 44 30.88 3.13 26.50
N GLY A 45 30.46 4.39 26.67
CA GLY A 45 31.22 5.57 26.27
C GLY A 45 31.58 5.58 24.78
N ILE A 46 32.84 5.91 24.48
CA ILE A 46 33.38 6.02 23.11
C ILE A 46 33.31 4.71 22.32
N LEU A 47 33.34 3.55 23.00
CA LEU A 47 33.24 2.24 22.34
C LEU A 47 31.92 2.09 21.57
N THR A 48 30.87 2.79 22.02
CA THR A 48 29.55 2.84 21.38
C THR A 48 29.60 3.39 19.96
N LEU A 49 30.49 4.36 19.68
CA LEU A 49 30.64 4.91 18.33
C LEU A 49 31.13 3.84 17.36
N GLY A 50 32.17 3.08 17.73
CA GLY A 50 32.68 1.98 16.90
C GLY A 50 31.63 0.91 16.63
N MET A 51 30.90 0.50 17.67
CA MET A 51 29.83 -0.50 17.54
C MET A 51 28.65 0.02 16.71
N SER A 52 28.32 1.31 16.79
CA SER A 52 27.22 1.88 16.02
C SER A 52 27.47 1.83 14.51
N ILE A 53 28.72 2.05 14.07
CA ILE A 53 29.12 1.99 12.66
C ILE A 53 28.97 0.56 12.13
N PHE A 54 29.39 -0.43 12.92
CA PHE A 54 29.29 -1.84 12.55
C PHE A 54 27.84 -2.34 12.51
N CYS A 55 27.00 -1.89 13.45
CA CYS A 55 25.59 -2.26 13.52
C CYS A 55 24.69 -1.48 12.55
N PHE A 56 25.15 -0.35 12.01
CA PHE A 56 24.41 0.50 11.08
C PHE A 56 23.74 -0.24 9.92
N PRO A 57 24.42 -1.14 9.17
CA PRO A 57 23.77 -1.90 8.08
C PRO A 57 22.59 -2.75 8.56
N ILE A 58 22.70 -3.35 9.75
CA ILE A 58 21.61 -4.17 10.32
C ILE A 58 20.43 -3.26 10.69
N ILE A 59 20.69 -2.15 11.38
CA ILE A 59 19.69 -1.15 11.75
C ILE A 59 18.99 -0.59 10.51
N PHE A 60 19.75 -0.35 9.42
CA PHE A 60 19.22 0.11 8.16
C PHE A 60 18.31 -0.91 7.48
N LEU A 61 18.65 -2.21 7.52
CA LEU A 61 17.75 -3.26 7.02
C LEU A 61 16.44 -3.33 7.82
N PHE A 62 16.50 -3.16 9.14
CA PHE A 62 15.31 -3.04 9.99
C PHE A 62 14.47 -1.81 9.63
N TYR A 63 15.09 -0.66 9.42
CA TYR A 63 14.44 0.57 8.96
C TYR A 63 13.69 0.37 7.64
N LEU A 64 14.36 -0.23 6.64
CA LEU A 64 13.74 -0.54 5.36
C LEU A 64 12.51 -1.43 5.54
N ARG A 65 12.62 -2.51 6.32
CA ARG A 65 11.48 -3.41 6.61
C ARG A 65 10.33 -2.67 7.31
N PHE A 66 10.65 -1.73 8.19
CA PHE A 66 9.67 -0.93 8.92
C PHE A 66 8.89 0.03 8.00
N ILE A 67 9.55 0.55 6.96
CA ILE A 67 8.98 1.51 6.00
C ILE A 67 8.31 0.86 4.79
N LEU A 68 8.74 -0.34 4.35
CA LEU A 68 8.18 -1.02 3.18
C LEU A 68 6.66 -1.26 3.27
N LYS A 69 6.09 -1.24 4.48
CA LYS A 69 4.63 -1.27 4.71
C LYS A 69 3.91 -0.05 4.12
N CYS A 70 4.59 1.09 3.95
CA CYS A 70 4.07 2.33 3.37
C CYS A 70 4.26 2.37 1.85
N SER A 71 3.48 1.57 1.13
CA SER A 71 3.49 1.56 -0.34
C SER A 71 2.60 2.68 -0.92
N TYR A 72 3.09 3.32 -1.99
CA TYR A 72 2.31 4.26 -2.80
C TYR A 72 1.69 3.53 -3.97
N GLU A 73 0.38 3.69 -4.15
CA GLU A 73 -0.39 2.93 -5.14
C GLU A 73 -1.24 3.89 -5.98
N ILE A 74 -1.26 3.68 -7.29
CA ILE A 74 -2.14 4.40 -8.22
C ILE A 74 -2.92 3.38 -9.04
N LEU A 75 -4.24 3.57 -9.08
CA LEU A 75 -5.14 2.95 -10.04
C LEU A 75 -5.49 3.99 -11.11
N ILE A 76 -5.36 3.62 -12.38
CA ILE A 76 -5.78 4.46 -13.51
C ILE A 76 -6.71 3.66 -14.41
N ILE A 77 -7.91 4.19 -14.68
CA ILE A 77 -8.85 3.69 -15.69
C ILE A 77 -8.93 4.73 -16.80
N LYS A 78 -8.49 4.35 -18.01
CA LYS A 78 -8.48 5.23 -19.19
C LYS A 78 -8.51 4.39 -20.47
N LYS A 79 -9.26 4.82 -21.49
CA LYS A 79 -9.25 4.24 -22.85
C LYS A 79 -9.33 2.69 -22.84
N ASN A 80 -10.37 2.13 -22.21
CA ASN A 80 -10.59 0.68 -22.06
C ASN A 80 -9.52 -0.10 -21.28
N LEU A 81 -8.58 0.58 -20.62
CA LEU A 81 -7.50 -0.06 -19.87
C LEU A 81 -7.57 0.31 -18.40
N ILE A 82 -7.31 -0.68 -17.54
CA ILE A 82 -7.02 -0.49 -16.12
C ILE A 82 -5.53 -0.72 -15.92
N ARG A 83 -4.89 0.23 -15.27
CA ARG A 83 -3.46 0.21 -14.97
C ARG A 83 -3.25 0.36 -13.47
N PHE A 84 -2.44 -0.53 -12.92
CA PHE A 84 -2.04 -0.54 -11.53
C PHE A 84 -0.57 -0.14 -11.46
N TYR A 85 -0.27 0.85 -10.64
CA TYR A 85 1.08 1.27 -10.33
C TYR A 85 1.27 1.07 -8.84
N ILE A 86 2.18 0.18 -8.44
CA ILE A 86 2.53 -0.05 -7.04
C ILE A 86 4.00 0.30 -6.90
N SER A 87 4.33 1.26 -6.04
CA SER A 87 5.70 1.46 -5.59
C SER A 87 5.80 1.08 -4.12
N LYS A 88 6.73 0.15 -3.84
CA LYS A 88 7.07 -0.27 -2.48
C LYS A 88 7.79 0.81 -1.68
N ASN A 89 8.42 1.79 -2.36
CA ASN A 89 9.11 2.89 -1.72
C ASN A 89 8.54 4.24 -2.18
N TYR A 90 8.08 5.05 -1.23
CA TYR A 90 7.61 6.40 -1.50
C TYR A 90 8.72 7.31 -2.08
N CYS A 91 9.99 7.00 -1.77
CA CYS A 91 11.17 7.75 -2.22
C CYS A 91 11.65 7.37 -3.64
N ILE A 92 11.09 6.33 -4.25
CA ILE A 92 11.46 5.94 -5.61
C ILE A 92 10.79 6.90 -6.59
N ASN A 93 11.64 7.61 -7.35
CA ASN A 93 11.27 8.64 -8.32
C ASN A 93 10.18 8.13 -9.30
N LYS A 94 9.29 9.03 -9.78
CA LYS A 94 8.16 8.67 -10.67
C LYS A 94 8.58 7.92 -11.95
N SER A 95 9.84 8.04 -12.36
CA SER A 95 10.40 7.34 -13.51
C SER A 95 10.60 5.84 -13.30
N LYS A 96 10.73 5.36 -12.05
CA LYS A 96 11.01 3.96 -11.70
C LYS A 96 9.76 3.10 -11.45
N PHE A 97 8.54 3.66 -11.58
CA PHE A 97 7.30 2.87 -11.56
C PHE A 97 7.21 1.84 -12.71
N LYS A 98 8.04 1.97 -13.76
CA LYS A 98 7.98 1.17 -14.99
C LYS A 98 7.92 -0.36 -14.77
N ASN A 99 8.48 -0.89 -13.68
CA ASN A 99 8.66 -2.34 -13.51
C ASN A 99 7.50 -3.07 -12.78
N LEU A 100 6.47 -2.37 -12.28
CA LEU A 100 5.35 -2.97 -11.52
C LEU A 100 3.98 -2.69 -12.15
N ASN A 101 3.96 -2.33 -13.43
CA ASN A 101 2.76 -1.88 -14.14
C ASN A 101 1.93 -3.06 -14.63
N LYS A 102 1.02 -3.57 -13.80
CA LYS A 102 -0.03 -4.47 -14.31
C LYS A 102 -1.02 -3.66 -15.14
N LYS A 103 -1.24 -4.10 -16.37
CA LYS A 103 -2.20 -3.54 -17.34
C LYS A 103 -3.15 -4.66 -17.73
N PHE A 104 -4.45 -4.37 -17.76
CA PHE A 104 -5.42 -5.24 -18.42
C PHE A 104 -6.55 -4.43 -19.05
N GLU A 105 -7.22 -5.06 -19.99
CA GLU A 105 -8.40 -4.51 -20.64
C GLU A 105 -9.62 -4.66 -19.74
N ILE A 106 -10.47 -3.63 -19.76
CA ILE A 106 -11.71 -3.60 -19.01
C ILE A 106 -12.67 -4.73 -19.47
N SER A 107 -12.63 -5.11 -20.75
CA SER A 107 -13.39 -6.24 -21.33
C SER A 107 -13.11 -7.59 -20.65
N ASN A 108 -11.90 -7.75 -20.11
CA ASN A 108 -11.44 -8.96 -19.42
C ASN A 108 -11.79 -8.97 -17.94
N LEU A 109 -12.33 -7.87 -17.41
CA LEU A 109 -12.73 -7.77 -16.02
C LEU A 109 -14.02 -8.59 -15.78
N GLU A 110 -13.94 -9.60 -14.93
CA GLU A 110 -15.08 -10.43 -14.54
C GLU A 110 -15.80 -9.84 -13.33
N LYS A 111 -15.03 -9.44 -12.32
CA LYS A 111 -15.56 -9.00 -11.03
C LYS A 111 -14.59 -8.10 -10.29
N ILE A 112 -15.14 -7.10 -9.59
CA ILE A 112 -14.43 -6.29 -8.60
C ILE A 112 -15.09 -6.51 -7.23
N TYR A 113 -14.29 -6.81 -6.23
CA TYR A 113 -14.73 -6.98 -4.85
C TYR A 113 -13.59 -6.58 -3.91
N PHE A 114 -13.89 -6.23 -2.67
CA PHE A 114 -12.85 -6.14 -1.65
C PHE A 114 -12.79 -7.44 -0.87
N LYS A 115 -11.59 -7.81 -0.41
CA LYS A 115 -11.38 -8.96 0.47
C LYS A 115 -10.76 -8.47 1.77
N GLU A 116 -11.28 -9.01 2.86
CA GLU A 116 -10.75 -8.80 4.19
C GLU A 116 -9.54 -9.70 4.45
N TYR A 117 -8.53 -9.14 5.10
CA TYR A 117 -7.33 -9.83 5.52
C TYR A 117 -7.12 -9.58 7.01
N SER A 118 -7.15 -10.66 7.78
CA SER A 118 -6.76 -10.64 9.19
C SER A 118 -5.25 -10.43 9.31
N ILE A 119 -4.82 -9.50 10.17
CA ILE A 119 -3.43 -9.41 10.61
C ILE A 119 -3.31 -10.08 11.97
N TRP A 120 -2.33 -10.97 12.07
CA TRP A 120 -1.95 -11.59 13.33
C TRP A 120 -0.56 -11.08 13.70
N THR A 121 -0.45 -10.50 14.89
CA THR A 121 0.83 -10.11 15.46
C THR A 121 1.12 -11.00 16.65
N ILE A 122 2.30 -11.63 16.66
CA ILE A 122 2.73 -12.49 17.76
C ILE A 122 3.67 -11.66 18.63
N VAL A 123 3.26 -11.39 19.87
CA VAL A 123 4.10 -10.71 20.87
C VAL A 123 4.27 -11.67 22.04
N ARG A 124 5.52 -12.05 22.33
CA ARG A 124 5.88 -12.96 23.44
C ARG A 124 5.05 -14.27 23.45
N GLY A 125 4.84 -14.87 22.28
CA GLY A 125 4.09 -16.13 22.15
C GLY A 125 2.56 -16.01 22.16
N VAL A 126 2.02 -14.82 22.46
CA VAL A 126 0.57 -14.56 22.43
C VAL A 126 0.18 -13.98 21.06
N LYS A 127 -0.85 -14.56 20.44
CA LYS A 127 -1.41 -14.08 19.16
C LYS A 127 -2.42 -12.96 19.44
N TYR A 128 -2.10 -11.76 18.98
CA TYR A 128 -3.02 -10.64 18.96
C TYR A 128 -3.60 -10.48 17.55
N GLN A 129 -4.92 -10.43 17.47
CA GLN A 129 -5.62 -10.10 16.23
C GLN A 129 -5.65 -8.57 16.10
N GLU A 130 -4.90 -8.05 15.13
CA GLU A 130 -4.98 -6.63 14.77
C GLU A 130 -6.25 -6.38 13.95
N ASN A 131 -6.65 -5.11 13.86
CA ASN A 131 -7.77 -4.72 13.01
C ASN A 131 -7.56 -5.25 11.58
N PRO A 132 -8.57 -5.93 11.01
CA PRO A 132 -8.46 -6.46 9.67
C PRO A 132 -8.31 -5.31 8.68
N TYR A 133 -7.62 -5.59 7.57
CA TYR A 133 -7.49 -4.64 6.49
C TYR A 133 -8.12 -5.15 5.20
N PHE A 134 -8.49 -4.22 4.35
CA PHE A 134 -9.16 -4.51 3.10
C PHE A 134 -8.23 -4.27 1.92
N LYS A 135 -8.43 -5.05 0.86
CA LYS A 135 -7.82 -4.84 -0.47
C LYS A 135 -8.89 -4.99 -1.53
N LEU A 136 -8.84 -4.16 -2.57
CA LEU A 136 -9.67 -4.31 -3.76
C LEU A 136 -9.03 -5.34 -4.69
N HIS A 137 -9.80 -6.35 -5.06
CA HIS A 137 -9.45 -7.40 -5.99
C HIS A 137 -10.19 -7.21 -7.30
N PHE A 138 -9.43 -7.30 -8.40
CA PHE A 138 -9.92 -7.30 -9.78
C PHE A 138 -9.67 -8.68 -10.34
N LYS A 139 -10.74 -9.47 -10.47
CA LYS A 139 -10.69 -10.81 -11.07
C LYS A 139 -10.91 -10.69 -12.56
N LEU A 140 -10.01 -11.30 -13.33
CA LEU A 140 -10.08 -11.38 -14.78
C LEU A 140 -10.69 -12.71 -15.22
N LYS A 141 -11.30 -12.73 -16.41
CA LYS A 141 -11.88 -13.94 -17.02
C LYS A 141 -10.85 -15.09 -17.12
N ASN A 142 -9.58 -14.77 -17.33
CA ASN A 142 -8.47 -15.73 -17.47
C ASN A 142 -7.94 -16.25 -16.11
N ARG A 143 -8.72 -16.14 -15.02
CA ARG A 143 -8.34 -16.51 -13.63
C ARG A 143 -7.20 -15.69 -13.01
N GLU A 144 -6.56 -14.82 -13.78
CA GLU A 144 -5.64 -13.82 -13.25
C GLU A 144 -6.35 -12.82 -12.33
N HIS A 145 -5.61 -12.28 -11.37
CA HIS A 145 -6.10 -11.23 -10.49
C HIS A 145 -5.06 -10.13 -10.28
N SER A 146 -5.56 -8.93 -10.04
CA SER A 146 -4.79 -7.76 -9.65
C SER A 146 -5.43 -7.07 -8.47
N ASP A 147 -4.60 -6.52 -7.60
CA ASP A 147 -5.04 -5.97 -6.32
C ASP A 147 -4.65 -4.50 -6.19
N PHE A 148 -5.49 -3.72 -5.51
CA PHE A 148 -5.24 -2.31 -5.18
C PHE A 148 -5.66 -2.00 -3.75
N GLY A 149 -4.96 -1.06 -3.13
CA GLY A 149 -5.29 -0.55 -1.82
C GLY A 149 -4.84 -1.48 -0.72
N LEU A 150 -3.53 -1.74 -0.60
CA LEU A 150 -3.01 -2.46 0.57
C LEU A 150 -3.40 -1.72 1.86
N MET A 151 -3.82 -2.42 2.91
CA MET A 151 -4.17 -1.78 4.19
C MET A 151 -5.24 -0.68 4.09
N LEU A 152 -6.29 -0.86 3.27
CA LEU A 152 -7.43 0.07 3.25
C LEU A 152 -8.35 -0.17 4.46
N ASP A 153 -8.90 0.93 5.00
CA ASP A 153 -10.02 0.89 5.94
C ASP A 153 -11.31 0.45 5.22
N ASN A 154 -12.22 -0.23 5.92
CA ASN A 154 -13.48 -0.74 5.35
C ASN A 154 -14.29 0.34 4.61
N ASN A 155 -14.54 1.47 5.27
CA ASN A 155 -15.34 2.56 4.72
C ASN A 155 -14.70 3.13 3.46
N LYS A 156 -13.38 3.38 3.50
CA LYS A 156 -12.62 3.87 2.35
C LYS A 156 -12.61 2.88 1.19
N ALA A 157 -12.50 1.58 1.48
CA ALA A 157 -12.55 0.54 0.46
C ALA A 157 -13.94 0.48 -0.22
N LYS A 158 -15.02 0.60 0.55
CA LYS A 158 -16.39 0.68 0.03
C LYS A 158 -16.61 1.93 -0.82
N ASP A 159 -16.11 3.08 -0.40
CA ASP A 159 -16.20 4.33 -1.15
C ASP A 159 -15.47 4.24 -2.48
N ILE A 160 -14.21 3.76 -2.46
CA ILE A 160 -13.44 3.53 -3.70
C ILE A 160 -14.17 2.56 -4.63
N LEU A 161 -14.70 1.45 -4.10
CA LEU A 161 -15.43 0.46 -4.89
C LEU A 161 -16.66 1.08 -5.56
N LYS A 162 -17.43 1.87 -4.81
CA LYS A 162 -18.61 2.59 -5.33
C LYS A 162 -18.21 3.54 -6.45
N GLU A 163 -17.11 4.27 -6.28
CA GLU A 163 -16.63 5.24 -7.25
C GLU A 163 -16.18 4.59 -8.56
N ILE A 164 -15.46 3.46 -8.47
CA ILE A 164 -15.06 2.67 -9.63
C ILE A 164 -16.29 2.10 -10.33
N LYS A 165 -17.25 1.54 -9.59
CA LYS A 165 -18.48 0.99 -10.16
C LYS A 165 -19.28 2.06 -10.91
N ASN A 166 -19.48 3.21 -10.29
CA ASN A 166 -20.21 4.33 -10.90
C ASN A 166 -19.50 4.81 -12.19
N PHE A 167 -18.18 4.91 -12.16
CA PHE A 167 -17.40 5.29 -13.35
C PHE A 167 -17.52 4.26 -14.48
N LEU A 168 -17.41 2.96 -14.15
CA LEU A 168 -17.52 1.89 -15.15
C LEU A 168 -18.93 1.80 -15.73
N LYS A 169 -19.98 1.95 -14.92
CA LYS A 169 -21.37 1.90 -15.37
C LYS A 169 -21.70 3.04 -16.35
N LEU A 170 -21.20 4.25 -16.07
CA LEU A 170 -21.44 5.43 -16.92
C LEU A 170 -20.69 5.36 -18.25
N ASN A 171 -19.44 4.91 -18.25
CA ASN A 171 -18.58 4.95 -19.43
C ASN A 171 -18.55 3.63 -20.22
N TYR A 172 -18.94 2.52 -19.59
CA TYR A 172 -18.86 1.17 -20.15
C TYR A 172 -20.10 0.35 -19.78
N PRO A 173 -21.30 0.74 -20.25
CA PRO A 173 -22.56 0.11 -19.87
C PRO A 173 -22.66 -1.38 -20.25
N ASN A 174 -21.90 -1.81 -21.27
CA ASN A 174 -21.95 -3.18 -21.81
C ASN A 174 -21.19 -4.22 -20.96
N ILE A 175 -20.60 -3.83 -19.83
CA ILE A 175 -19.87 -4.76 -18.97
C ILE A 175 -20.81 -5.28 -17.88
N SER A 176 -21.14 -6.57 -17.98
CA SER A 176 -21.87 -7.28 -16.93
C SER A 176 -20.91 -7.71 -15.80
N LEU A 177 -20.61 -6.81 -14.86
CA LEU A 177 -19.84 -7.17 -13.67
C LEU A 177 -20.72 -7.98 -12.70
N LYS A 178 -20.28 -9.18 -12.32
CA LYS A 178 -20.94 -9.97 -11.26
C LYS A 178 -20.58 -9.38 -9.89
N TYR A 179 -21.52 -8.81 -9.15
CA TYR A 179 -21.25 -8.23 -7.83
C TYR A 179 -21.48 -9.24 -6.69
N LYS A 180 -20.65 -9.20 -5.64
CA LYS A 180 -20.95 -9.87 -4.35
C LYS A 180 -20.52 -8.90 -3.25
N PHE A 181 -21.43 -8.63 -2.33
CA PHE A 181 -21.20 -7.84 -1.13
C PHE A 181 -20.54 -8.70 -0.05
#